data_AF-A0A1Y1ZDK3-F1
#
_entry.id   AF-A0A1Y1ZDK3-F1
#
_cell.length_a   1.000
_cell.length_b   1.000
_cell.length_c   1.000
_cell.angle_alpha   90.00
_cell.angle_beta   90.00
_cell.angle_gamma   90.00
#
_symmetry.space_group_name_H-M   'P 1'
#
loop_
_entity.id
_entity.type
_entity.pdbx_description
1 polymer ?
#
loop_
_entity_poly.entity_id
_entity_poly.type
_entity_poly.pdbx_seq_one_letter_code
_entity_poly.pdbx_strand_id
1 'polypeptide(L)'
;MDSEFRKTIPYVEITLQIYGGLLLPIIFAALFGINVSVWSKNNVNYQFIFEFDPRDHLHRHQFLELYLFQSIPRLYRAQFIPTTFNRRWLLITLYRIITSPLYFVHFRDFFIADELNSLGYTLINLQLMACAYSCGWEDLESRCNIHTYWIATFIPTLPAWWRFLQCLRRYKDSGDAFPHLLNAGKYISSMILLWAAAGSTQAHVLWIVCATFASCYTYLWDIRMDWGFMETNHRHKFLRKELSYSWKWAYYFAIVSNLFLRFSWVATASKTVMGTGWDPRLIAFFLALGEVYRRFQWNFFRMENEFRAIKEVPLPFAINTTEKVIVRGLIDTNSKEDQQTNHISHSPHD
;
A
#
# COMPACT_ATOMS: atom_id res chain seq x y z
N MET A 1 30.32 -0.54 -19.48
CA MET A 1 30.95 0.36 -18.49
C MET A 1 32.45 0.17 -18.62
N ASP A 2 33.20 1.25 -18.79
CA ASP A 2 34.63 1.18 -19.15
C ASP A 2 35.49 0.59 -18.00
N SER A 3 36.55 -0.12 -18.35
CA SER A 3 37.45 -0.81 -17.41
C SER A 3 38.19 0.17 -16.48
N GLU A 4 38.38 1.41 -16.92
CA GLU A 4 38.99 2.48 -16.14
C GLU A 4 38.03 2.99 -15.05
N PHE A 5 36.74 3.17 -15.37
CA PHE A 5 35.71 3.60 -14.42
C PHE A 5 35.52 2.62 -13.25
N ARG A 6 35.60 1.30 -13.51
CA ARG A 6 35.55 0.27 -12.46
C ARG A 6 36.76 0.31 -11.52
N LYS A 7 37.90 0.82 -11.96
CA LYS A 7 39.09 1.01 -11.11
C LYS A 7 38.98 2.26 -10.24
N THR A 8 38.29 3.30 -10.71
CA THR A 8 38.13 4.56 -9.98
C THR A 8 37.13 4.46 -8.83
N ILE A 9 36.09 3.63 -8.98
CA ILE A 9 35.07 3.41 -7.94
C ILE A 9 34.88 1.90 -7.75
N PRO A 10 35.54 1.29 -6.76
CA PRO A 10 35.27 -0.11 -6.44
C PRO A 10 33.81 -0.25 -5.97
N TYR A 11 33.16 -1.37 -6.33
CA TYR A 11 31.80 -1.74 -5.92
C TYR A 11 30.63 -0.86 -6.41
N VAL A 12 30.78 -0.11 -7.51
CA VAL A 12 29.68 0.70 -8.12
C VAL A 12 28.35 -0.06 -8.17
N GLU A 13 28.39 -1.32 -8.58
CA GLU A 13 27.18 -2.15 -8.78
C GLU A 13 26.44 -2.42 -7.45
N ILE A 14 27.18 -2.71 -6.39
CA ILE A 14 26.64 -2.93 -5.04
C ILE A 14 26.13 -1.60 -4.46
N THR A 15 26.88 -0.53 -4.66
CA THR A 15 26.50 0.81 -4.23
C THR A 15 25.20 1.28 -4.91
N LEU A 16 25.07 1.08 -6.23
CA LEU A 16 23.83 1.37 -6.97
C LEU A 16 22.65 0.56 -6.46
N GLN A 17 22.86 -0.73 -6.15
CA GLN A 17 21.85 -1.58 -5.56
C GLN A 17 21.39 -1.06 -4.18
N ILE A 18 22.32 -0.67 -3.29
CA ILE A 18 21.98 -0.07 -1.99
C ILE A 18 21.18 1.21 -2.19
N TYR A 19 21.63 2.12 -3.07
CA TYR A 19 20.90 3.35 -3.36
C TYR A 19 19.52 3.09 -3.94
N GLY A 20 19.37 2.10 -4.82
CA GLY A 20 18.06 1.67 -5.32
C GLY A 20 17.14 1.20 -4.19
N GLY A 21 17.67 0.44 -3.23
CA GLY A 21 16.93 -0.02 -2.06
C GLY A 21 16.46 1.11 -1.14
N LEU A 22 17.28 2.15 -0.98
CA LEU A 22 16.97 3.35 -0.19
C LEU A 22 16.06 4.35 -0.92
N LEU A 23 16.11 4.37 -2.25
CA LEU A 23 15.27 5.22 -3.09
C LEU A 23 13.82 4.73 -3.13
N LEU A 24 13.62 3.41 -3.09
CA LEU A 24 12.30 2.79 -3.26
C LEU A 24 11.23 3.28 -2.25
N PRO A 25 11.51 3.39 -0.93
CA PRO A 25 10.56 3.95 0.03
C PRO A 25 10.20 5.42 -0.24
N ILE A 26 11.13 6.21 -0.79
CA ILE A 26 10.89 7.62 -1.13
C ILE A 26 9.90 7.69 -2.30
N ILE A 27 10.13 6.90 -3.35
CA ILE A 27 9.20 6.78 -4.48
C ILE A 27 7.84 6.31 -3.98
N PHE A 28 7.82 5.29 -3.13
CA PHE A 28 6.58 4.71 -2.63
C PHE A 28 5.77 5.72 -1.80
N ALA A 29 6.43 6.50 -0.95
CA ALA A 29 5.78 7.55 -0.18
C ALA A 29 5.21 8.67 -1.08
N ALA A 30 5.94 9.07 -2.14
CA ALA A 30 5.42 10.02 -3.13
C ALA A 30 4.16 9.49 -3.85
N LEU A 31 4.17 8.22 -4.25
CA LEU A 31 3.03 7.53 -4.85
C LEU A 31 1.84 7.41 -3.86
N PHE A 32 2.10 7.19 -2.59
CA PHE A 32 1.07 7.24 -1.55
C PHE A 32 0.47 8.65 -1.41
N GLY A 33 1.26 9.71 -1.59
CA GLY A 33 0.75 11.08 -1.62
C GLY A 33 -0.19 11.37 -2.79
N ILE A 34 0.05 10.76 -3.94
CA ILE A 34 -0.88 10.78 -5.08
C ILE A 34 -2.18 10.05 -4.71
N ASN A 35 -2.10 8.89 -4.05
CA ASN A 35 -3.28 8.17 -3.55
C ASN A 35 -4.16 9.06 -2.66
N VAL A 36 -3.57 9.68 -1.63
CA VAL A 36 -4.25 10.60 -0.72
C VAL A 36 -4.89 11.77 -1.48
N SER A 37 -4.17 12.33 -2.44
CA SER A 37 -4.66 13.44 -3.27
C SER A 37 -5.90 13.07 -4.08
N VAL A 38 -5.92 11.89 -4.68
CA VAL A 38 -7.06 11.40 -5.48
C VAL A 38 -8.23 11.01 -4.59
N TRP A 39 -8.01 10.32 -3.46
CA TRP A 39 -9.09 9.99 -2.51
C TRP A 39 -9.85 11.24 -2.08
N SER A 40 -9.09 12.27 -1.74
CA SER A 40 -9.63 13.52 -1.28
C SER A 40 -10.29 14.34 -2.41
N LYS A 41 -9.87 14.20 -3.68
CA LYS A 41 -10.58 14.77 -4.84
C LYS A 41 -11.91 14.07 -5.14
N ASN A 42 -12.00 12.77 -4.83
CA ASN A 42 -13.19 11.95 -5.10
C ASN A 42 -14.08 11.77 -3.85
N ASN A 43 -13.92 12.61 -2.83
CA ASN A 43 -14.71 12.57 -1.59
C ASN A 43 -14.70 11.21 -0.88
N VAL A 44 -13.61 10.45 -1.00
CA VAL A 44 -13.37 9.24 -0.20
C VAL A 44 -12.88 9.69 1.17
N ASN A 45 -13.63 9.38 2.23
CA ASN A 45 -13.29 9.80 3.59
C ASN A 45 -12.19 8.91 4.21
N TYR A 46 -10.98 9.00 3.65
CA TYR A 46 -9.81 8.26 4.12
C TYR A 46 -9.43 8.62 5.55
N GLN A 47 -9.76 9.83 6.02
CA GLN A 47 -9.45 10.28 7.38
C GLN A 47 -10.23 9.50 8.43
N PHE A 48 -11.51 9.28 8.17
CA PHE A 48 -12.34 8.42 9.00
C PHE A 48 -11.85 6.97 8.96
N ILE A 49 -11.56 6.44 7.76
CA ILE A 49 -11.13 5.04 7.58
C ILE A 49 -9.79 4.75 8.27
N PHE A 50 -8.84 5.67 8.21
CA PHE A 50 -7.54 5.55 8.89
C PHE A 50 -7.56 6.02 10.34
N GLU A 51 -8.71 6.48 10.85
CA GLU A 51 -8.86 7.01 12.21
C GLU A 51 -7.82 8.11 12.51
N PHE A 52 -7.63 9.03 11.56
CA PHE A 52 -6.84 10.23 11.79
C PHE A 52 -7.60 11.17 12.74
N ASP A 53 -6.88 11.86 13.62
CA ASP A 53 -7.48 12.87 14.49
C ASP A 53 -8.01 14.03 13.62
N PRO A 54 -9.30 14.38 13.69
CA PRO A 54 -9.86 15.49 12.93
C PRO A 54 -9.16 16.83 13.19
N ARG A 55 -8.55 16.99 14.37
CA ARG A 55 -7.89 18.23 14.80
C ARG A 55 -6.47 18.41 14.26
N ASP A 56 -5.83 17.33 13.81
CA ASP A 56 -4.43 17.37 13.38
C ASP A 56 -4.16 16.25 12.36
N HIS A 57 -4.58 16.50 11.11
CA HIS A 57 -4.32 15.61 9.99
C HIS A 57 -3.60 16.36 8.88
N LEU A 58 -2.65 15.70 8.23
CA LEU A 58 -1.89 16.29 7.14
C LEU A 58 -2.84 16.59 5.96
N HIS A 59 -2.92 17.86 5.54
CA HIS A 59 -3.64 18.22 4.32
C HIS A 59 -2.89 17.67 3.09
N ARG A 60 -3.62 17.37 2.01
CA ARG A 60 -3.07 16.77 0.76
C ARG A 60 -1.72 17.37 0.31
N HIS A 61 -1.62 18.70 0.36
CA HIS A 61 -0.45 19.46 -0.07
C HIS A 61 0.77 19.20 0.81
N GLN A 62 0.57 19.15 2.12
CA GLN A 62 1.63 18.85 3.09
C GLN A 62 2.15 17.42 2.94
N PHE A 63 1.31 16.45 2.54
CA PHE A 63 1.76 15.07 2.32
C PHE A 63 2.66 14.97 1.10
N LEU A 64 2.28 15.61 -0.01
CA LEU A 64 3.10 15.63 -1.22
C LEU A 64 4.42 16.40 -1.00
N GLU A 65 4.36 17.52 -0.29
CA GLU A 65 5.52 18.36 0.02
C GLU A 65 6.52 17.66 0.97
N LEU A 66 6.05 16.95 2.00
CA LEU A 66 6.90 16.25 2.97
C LEU A 66 7.81 15.17 2.35
N TYR A 67 7.38 14.56 1.24
CA TYR A 67 8.12 13.48 0.58
C TYR A 67 8.86 13.92 -0.68
N LEU A 68 8.39 14.96 -1.39
CA LEU A 68 9.12 15.53 -2.52
C LEU A 68 10.33 16.38 -2.08
N PHE A 69 10.29 17.01 -0.89
CA PHE A 69 11.30 17.98 -0.45
C PHE A 69 12.32 17.49 0.58
N GLN A 70 12.39 16.19 0.90
CA GLN A 70 13.47 15.67 1.78
C GLN A 70 14.88 15.84 1.17
N SER A 71 14.98 16.28 -0.08
CA SER A 71 16.22 16.60 -0.80
C SER A 71 16.69 18.05 -0.65
N ILE A 72 15.96 18.95 0.02
CA ILE A 72 16.40 20.35 0.26
C ILE A 72 16.33 20.69 1.77
N PRO A 73 17.35 20.33 2.56
CA PRO A 73 17.33 20.51 4.02
C PRO A 73 17.39 21.97 4.50
N ARG A 74 17.46 22.98 3.61
CA ARG A 74 17.93 24.33 3.98
C ARG A 74 16.92 25.48 3.91
N LEU A 75 15.69 25.34 3.43
CA LEU A 75 14.87 26.55 3.16
C LEU A 75 13.70 26.88 4.09
N TYR A 76 13.15 26.01 4.93
CA TYR A 76 11.97 26.40 5.74
C TYR A 76 11.98 25.83 7.16
N ARG A 77 12.68 26.52 8.07
CA ARG A 77 12.76 26.20 9.51
C ARG A 77 11.47 26.54 10.29
N ALA A 78 10.47 27.19 9.69
CA ALA A 78 9.33 27.76 10.43
C ALA A 78 7.94 27.10 10.17
N GLN A 79 7.81 26.11 9.28
CA GLN A 79 6.52 25.44 8.99
C GLN A 79 6.52 23.93 9.33
N PHE A 80 7.47 23.50 10.18
CA PHE A 80 7.82 22.10 10.42
C PHE A 80 7.06 21.44 11.60
N ILE A 81 6.01 22.09 12.09
CA ILE A 81 5.25 21.67 13.28
C ILE A 81 4.19 20.55 13.03
N PRO A 82 3.64 20.26 11.82
CA PRO A 82 2.70 19.14 11.66
C PRO A 82 3.38 17.75 11.54
N THR A 83 4.70 17.65 11.78
CA THR A 83 5.47 16.42 11.59
C THR A 83 5.42 15.45 12.78
N THR A 84 5.19 15.93 14.00
CA THR A 84 5.29 15.11 15.22
C THR A 84 4.09 14.19 15.44
N PHE A 85 2.86 14.66 15.19
CA PHE A 85 1.64 13.85 15.40
C PHE A 85 1.45 12.77 14.33
N ASN A 86 1.71 13.08 13.06
CA ASN A 86 1.66 12.08 11.98
C ASN A 86 2.75 11.01 12.13
N ARG A 87 3.94 11.40 12.62
CA ARG A 87 4.96 10.45 13.08
C ARG A 87 4.46 9.61 14.24
N ARG A 88 3.76 10.21 15.21
CA ARG A 88 3.18 9.48 16.34
C ARG A 88 2.12 8.48 15.88
N TRP A 89 1.22 8.85 14.96
CA TRP A 89 0.24 7.92 14.38
C TRP A 89 0.95 6.75 13.69
N LEU A 90 1.93 7.04 12.84
CA LEU A 90 2.68 5.99 12.13
C LEU A 90 3.45 5.08 13.10
N LEU A 91 4.12 5.65 14.10
CA LEU A 91 4.85 4.89 15.13
C LEU A 91 3.91 4.02 15.96
N ILE A 92 2.73 4.53 16.33
CA ILE A 92 1.70 3.76 17.03
C ILE A 92 1.20 2.62 16.13
N THR A 93 0.91 2.89 14.86
CA THR A 93 0.48 1.86 13.90
C THR A 93 1.57 0.80 13.70
N LEU A 94 2.83 1.18 13.53
CA LEU A 94 3.95 0.24 13.42
C LEU A 94 4.13 -0.59 14.69
N TYR A 95 4.03 0.04 15.87
CA TYR A 95 4.06 -0.67 17.15
C TYR A 95 2.92 -1.71 17.25
N ARG A 96 1.70 -1.32 16.86
CA ARG A 96 0.53 -2.21 16.84
C ARG A 96 0.68 -3.35 15.83
N ILE A 97 1.31 -3.10 14.68
CA ILE A 97 1.64 -4.15 13.70
C ILE A 97 2.60 -5.17 14.30
N ILE A 98 3.68 -4.72 14.95
CA ILE A 98 4.66 -5.62 15.58
C ILE A 98 4.02 -6.42 16.72
N THR A 99 3.08 -5.82 17.44
CA THR A 99 2.37 -6.41 18.58
C THR A 99 0.97 -6.94 18.22
N SER A 100 0.72 -7.25 16.95
CA SER A 100 -0.61 -7.60 16.42
C SER A 100 -1.40 -8.65 17.21
N PRO A 101 -0.81 -9.69 17.84
CA PRO A 101 -1.58 -10.64 18.65
C PRO A 101 -2.25 -10.02 19.89
N LEU A 102 -1.75 -8.89 20.38
CA LEU A 102 -2.13 -8.32 21.67
C LEU A 102 -3.34 -7.37 21.59
N TYR A 103 -3.62 -6.81 20.42
CA TYR A 103 -4.62 -5.75 20.25
C TYR A 103 -5.65 -6.11 19.19
N PHE A 104 -6.84 -5.50 19.29
CA PHE A 104 -7.82 -5.53 18.21
C PHE A 104 -7.23 -4.89 16.94
N VAL A 105 -7.39 -5.54 15.78
CA VAL A 105 -6.76 -5.12 14.52
C VAL A 105 -7.69 -4.20 13.73
N HIS A 106 -7.30 -2.93 13.59
CA HIS A 106 -8.08 -1.93 12.86
C HIS A 106 -7.70 -1.90 11.37
N PHE A 107 -8.48 -1.19 10.56
CA PHE A 107 -8.21 -1.05 9.11
C PHE A 107 -6.79 -0.56 8.82
N ARG A 108 -6.38 0.52 9.48
CA ARG A 108 -5.03 1.09 9.33
C ARG A 108 -3.92 0.09 9.61
N ASP A 109 -4.09 -0.80 10.59
CA ASP A 109 -3.02 -1.70 11.04
C ASP A 109 -2.69 -2.71 9.93
N PHE A 110 -3.72 -3.30 9.32
CA PHE A 110 -3.49 -4.26 8.25
C PHE A 110 -3.21 -3.59 6.91
N PHE A 111 -3.76 -2.40 6.66
CA PHE A 111 -3.46 -1.64 5.45
C PHE A 111 -1.97 -1.28 5.37
N ILE A 112 -1.42 -0.69 6.44
CA ILE A 112 0.01 -0.33 6.50
C ILE A 112 0.90 -1.58 6.48
N ALA A 113 0.50 -2.67 7.15
CA ALA A 113 1.25 -3.92 7.05
C ALA A 113 1.26 -4.50 5.62
N ASP A 114 0.19 -4.30 4.83
CA ASP A 114 0.15 -4.64 3.41
C ASP A 114 1.08 -3.73 2.57
N GLU A 115 1.24 -2.46 2.91
CA GLU A 115 2.27 -1.59 2.31
C GLU A 115 3.68 -2.13 2.57
N LEU A 116 3.97 -2.53 3.81
CA LEU A 116 5.28 -3.07 4.22
C LEU A 116 5.68 -4.34 3.44
N ASN A 117 4.70 -5.16 3.01
CA ASN A 117 4.98 -6.35 2.17
C ASN A 117 5.59 -5.99 0.81
N SER A 118 5.44 -4.74 0.36
CA SER A 118 5.97 -4.25 -0.91
C SER A 118 7.40 -3.70 -0.78
N LEU A 119 7.97 -3.69 0.43
CA LEU A 119 9.31 -3.16 0.74
C LEU A 119 10.36 -4.27 0.93
N GLY A 120 10.10 -5.50 0.46
CA GLY A 120 11.05 -6.62 0.58
C GLY A 120 12.44 -6.31 0.01
N TYR A 121 12.50 -5.66 -1.15
CA TYR A 121 13.77 -5.22 -1.76
C TYR A 121 14.53 -4.23 -0.87
N THR A 122 13.83 -3.26 -0.27
CA THR A 122 14.46 -2.32 0.68
C THR A 122 15.00 -3.06 1.90
N LEU A 123 14.24 -4.01 2.47
CA LEU A 123 14.67 -4.80 3.62
C LEU A 123 15.92 -5.65 3.33
N ILE A 124 16.06 -6.18 2.11
CA ILE A 124 17.27 -6.88 1.67
C ILE A 124 18.45 -5.90 1.57
N ASN A 125 18.24 -4.72 1.00
CA ASN A 125 19.33 -3.74 0.81
C ASN A 125 19.77 -3.07 2.11
N LEU A 126 18.88 -2.93 3.10
CA LEU A 126 19.27 -2.49 4.44
C LEU A 126 20.22 -3.50 5.11
N GLN A 127 20.02 -4.80 4.88
CA GLN A 127 20.94 -5.83 5.35
C GLN A 127 22.28 -5.77 4.62
N LEU A 128 22.26 -5.58 3.29
CA LEU A 128 23.47 -5.37 2.49
C LEU A 128 24.28 -4.18 2.99
N MET A 129 23.60 -3.06 3.23
CA MET A 129 24.20 -1.85 3.76
C MET A 129 24.81 -2.10 5.14
N ALA A 130 24.08 -2.72 6.06
CA ALA A 130 24.58 -3.06 7.39
C ALA A 130 25.83 -3.96 7.32
N CYS A 131 25.81 -4.97 6.46
CA CYS A 131 26.96 -5.84 6.24
C CYS A 131 28.16 -5.05 5.67
N ALA A 132 27.94 -4.24 4.63
CA ALA A 132 28.99 -3.46 3.99
C ALA A 132 29.69 -2.49 4.95
N TYR A 133 28.92 -1.83 5.82
CA TYR A 133 29.49 -1.00 6.88
C TYR A 133 30.23 -1.81 7.94
N SER A 134 29.72 -2.99 8.32
CA SER A 134 30.36 -3.85 9.33
C SER A 134 31.72 -4.40 8.88
N CYS A 135 31.89 -4.67 7.58
CA CYS A 135 33.14 -5.17 7.01
C CYS A 135 34.00 -4.08 6.37
N GLY A 136 33.71 -2.80 6.59
CA GLY A 136 34.53 -1.70 6.10
C GLY A 136 34.64 -1.62 4.57
N TRP A 137 33.63 -2.09 3.82
CA TRP A 137 33.58 -2.06 2.35
C TRP A 137 34.66 -2.89 1.62
N GLU A 138 35.27 -3.87 2.30
CA GLU A 138 36.23 -4.77 1.63
C GLU A 138 35.59 -6.14 1.35
N ASP A 139 35.94 -6.70 0.18
CA ASP A 139 35.53 -8.03 -0.29
C ASP A 139 34.02 -8.32 -0.09
N LEU A 140 33.18 -7.37 -0.51
CA LEU A 140 31.73 -7.41 -0.26
C LEU A 140 31.04 -8.63 -0.89
N GLU A 141 31.53 -9.11 -2.03
CA GLU A 141 30.92 -10.26 -2.71
C GLU A 141 31.10 -11.56 -1.91
N SER A 142 32.24 -11.74 -1.24
CA SER A 142 32.49 -12.91 -0.40
C SER A 142 31.89 -12.75 1.00
N ARG A 143 32.07 -11.58 1.62
CA ARG A 143 31.71 -11.33 3.02
C ARG A 143 30.24 -10.98 3.22
N CYS A 144 29.62 -10.36 2.22
CA CYS A 144 28.21 -9.96 2.23
C CYS A 144 27.38 -10.74 1.20
N ASN A 145 27.64 -12.04 1.07
CA ASN A 145 26.78 -12.91 0.28
C ASN A 145 25.45 -13.15 1.00
N ILE A 146 24.51 -12.23 0.77
CA ILE A 146 23.18 -12.24 1.40
C ILE A 146 22.39 -13.49 1.00
N HIS A 147 22.65 -14.08 -0.16
CA HIS A 147 21.93 -15.29 -0.59
C HIS A 147 22.27 -16.54 0.23
N THR A 148 23.36 -16.53 1.00
CA THR A 148 23.80 -17.67 1.82
C THR A 148 23.32 -17.65 3.28
N TYR A 149 22.79 -16.55 3.79
CA TYR A 149 22.37 -16.44 5.19
C TYR A 149 20.86 -16.58 5.37
N TRP A 150 20.41 -17.39 6.32
CA TRP A 150 18.98 -17.55 6.64
C TRP A 150 18.32 -16.20 6.99
N ILE A 151 19.06 -15.30 7.63
CA ILE A 151 18.63 -13.94 8.03
C ILE A 151 18.15 -13.14 6.81
N ALA A 152 18.80 -13.31 5.66
CA ALA A 152 18.46 -12.62 4.41
C ALA A 152 17.06 -12.91 3.91
N THR A 153 16.55 -14.11 4.20
CA THR A 153 15.19 -14.51 3.86
C THR A 153 14.22 -14.22 5.00
N PHE A 154 14.69 -14.17 6.25
CA PHE A 154 13.85 -13.92 7.42
C PHE A 154 13.36 -12.47 7.51
N ILE A 155 14.27 -11.48 7.44
CA ILE A 155 13.90 -10.06 7.61
C ILE A 155 12.83 -9.61 6.59
N PRO A 156 12.96 -9.92 5.29
CA PRO A 156 11.94 -9.57 4.30
C PRO A 156 10.59 -10.28 4.50
N THR A 157 10.53 -11.38 5.27
CA THR A 157 9.27 -12.07 5.60
C THR A 157 8.52 -11.47 6.78
N LEU A 158 9.14 -10.58 7.57
CA LEU A 158 8.51 -9.99 8.75
C LEU A 158 7.15 -9.30 8.44
N PRO A 159 7.00 -8.53 7.34
CA PRO A 159 5.70 -7.98 6.97
C PRO A 159 4.62 -9.03 6.74
N ALA A 160 4.95 -10.14 6.08
CA ALA A 160 4.01 -11.24 5.84
C ALA A 160 3.65 -11.95 7.17
N TRP A 161 4.64 -12.12 8.06
CA TRP A 161 4.43 -12.68 9.39
C TRP A 161 3.47 -11.83 10.22
N TRP A 162 3.64 -10.51 10.25
CA TRP A 162 2.71 -9.63 10.96
C TRP A 162 1.30 -9.69 10.38
N ARG A 163 1.15 -9.73 9.04
CA ARG A 163 -0.16 -9.92 8.40
C ARG A 163 -0.81 -11.26 8.77
N PHE A 164 -0.03 -12.33 8.81
CA PHE A 164 -0.49 -13.64 9.27
C PHE A 164 -1.04 -13.57 10.70
N LEU A 165 -0.29 -12.99 11.63
CA LEU A 165 -0.71 -12.81 13.03
C LEU A 165 -1.97 -11.94 13.14
N GLN A 166 -2.08 -10.87 12.35
CA GLN A 166 -3.29 -10.04 12.30
C GLN A 166 -4.51 -10.83 11.82
N CYS A 167 -4.34 -11.70 10.82
CA CYS A 167 -5.43 -12.54 10.32
C CYS A 167 -5.92 -13.53 11.40
N LEU A 168 -4.98 -14.17 12.13
CA LEU A 168 -5.34 -15.03 13.26
C LEU A 168 -6.03 -14.26 14.38
N ARG A 169 -5.55 -13.06 14.69
CA ARG A 169 -6.16 -12.20 15.70
C ARG A 169 -7.59 -11.82 15.32
N ARG A 170 -7.82 -11.43 14.07
CA ARG A 170 -9.17 -11.10 13.58
C ARG A 170 -10.11 -12.30 13.58
N TYR A 171 -9.61 -13.50 13.25
CA TYR A 171 -10.39 -14.73 13.40
C TYR A 171 -10.79 -14.96 14.86
N LYS A 172 -9.85 -14.81 15.79
CA LYS A 172 -10.12 -14.95 17.23
C LYS A 172 -11.16 -13.95 17.73
N ASP A 173 -11.08 -12.69 17.29
CA ASP A 173 -11.99 -11.63 17.76
C ASP A 173 -13.39 -11.71 17.17
N SER A 174 -13.53 -12.12 15.90
CA SER A 174 -14.83 -12.19 15.20
C SER A 174 -15.52 -13.55 15.27
N GLY A 175 -14.76 -14.65 15.37
CA GLY A 175 -15.26 -16.01 15.17
C GLY A 175 -15.39 -16.42 13.69
N ASP A 176 -15.18 -15.50 12.74
CA ASP A 176 -15.42 -15.74 11.32
C ASP A 176 -14.19 -16.32 10.62
N ALA A 177 -14.27 -17.60 10.25
CA ALA A 177 -13.19 -18.27 9.51
C ALA A 177 -12.95 -17.62 8.13
N PHE A 178 -14.02 -17.22 7.44
CA PHE A 178 -13.95 -16.44 6.21
C PHE A 178 -14.20 -14.96 6.52
N PRO A 179 -13.36 -14.02 6.04
CA PRO A 179 -12.21 -14.21 5.15
C PRO A 179 -10.87 -14.47 5.89
N HIS A 180 -10.86 -14.47 7.22
CA HIS A 180 -9.63 -14.33 8.01
C HIS A 180 -8.62 -15.47 7.83
N LEU A 181 -9.05 -16.74 7.91
CA LEU A 181 -8.14 -17.88 7.79
C LEU A 181 -7.63 -18.09 6.37
N LEU A 182 -8.46 -17.81 5.34
CA LEU A 182 -7.99 -17.83 3.95
C LEU A 182 -6.90 -16.75 3.75
N ASN A 183 -7.11 -15.55 4.30
CA ASN A 183 -6.09 -14.50 4.22
C ASN A 183 -4.82 -14.89 4.99
N ALA A 184 -4.93 -15.58 6.15
CA ALA A 184 -3.76 -16.14 6.84
C ALA A 184 -3.01 -17.14 5.96
N GLY A 185 -3.73 -18.03 5.27
CA GLY A 185 -3.20 -18.96 4.27
C GLY A 185 -2.42 -18.27 3.14
N LYS A 186 -2.87 -17.08 2.73
CA LYS A 186 -2.19 -16.24 1.72
C LYS A 186 -0.80 -15.81 2.17
N TYR A 187 -0.65 -15.34 3.41
CA TYR A 187 0.64 -14.86 3.90
C TYR A 187 1.58 -16.00 4.27
N ILE A 188 1.08 -17.09 4.88
CA ILE A 188 1.95 -18.24 5.20
C ILE A 188 2.47 -18.93 3.92
N SER A 189 1.66 -19.05 2.87
CA SER A 189 2.11 -19.59 1.58
C SER A 189 3.21 -18.73 0.94
N SER A 190 3.11 -17.40 1.04
CA SER A 190 4.16 -16.49 0.55
C SER A 190 5.50 -16.66 1.29
N MET A 191 5.46 -16.88 2.61
CA MET A 191 6.65 -17.11 3.42
C MET A 191 7.31 -18.46 3.07
N ILE A 192 6.50 -19.53 2.97
CA ILE A 192 6.98 -20.86 2.59
C ILE A 192 7.63 -20.82 1.20
N LEU A 193 7.00 -20.14 0.23
CA LEU A 193 7.55 -20.01 -1.11
C LEU A 193 8.90 -19.28 -1.11
N LEU A 194 9.05 -18.20 -0.32
CA LEU A 194 10.32 -17.50 -0.26
C LEU A 194 11.43 -18.37 0.35
N TRP A 195 11.13 -19.13 1.41
CA TRP A 195 12.12 -20.02 2.04
C TRP A 195 12.45 -21.25 1.20
N ALA A 196 11.50 -21.73 0.40
CA ALA A 196 11.68 -22.88 -0.49
C ALA A 196 12.34 -22.53 -1.84
N ALA A 197 12.70 -21.26 -2.09
CA ALA A 197 13.25 -20.81 -3.37
C ALA A 197 14.63 -21.41 -3.69
N ALA A 198 15.38 -21.87 -2.68
CA ALA A 198 16.67 -22.53 -2.84
C ALA A 198 16.52 -24.05 -2.62
N GLY A 199 16.73 -24.86 -3.67
CA GLY A 199 16.60 -26.31 -3.59
C GLY A 199 17.12 -27.05 -4.82
N SER A 200 16.99 -28.39 -4.83
CA SER A 200 17.34 -29.24 -5.97
C SER A 200 16.48 -28.94 -7.20
N THR A 201 16.84 -29.45 -8.38
CA THR A 201 16.06 -29.26 -9.62
C THR A 201 14.61 -29.72 -9.48
N GLN A 202 14.35 -30.84 -8.80
CA GLN A 202 13.00 -31.35 -8.54
C GLN A 202 12.23 -30.42 -7.60
N ALA A 203 12.90 -29.91 -6.55
CA ALA A 203 12.32 -28.92 -5.66
C ALA A 203 12.00 -27.61 -6.40
N HIS A 204 12.80 -27.22 -7.39
CA HIS A 204 12.57 -26.04 -8.21
C HIS A 204 11.33 -26.17 -9.10
N VAL A 205 11.08 -27.32 -9.72
CA VAL A 205 9.85 -27.57 -10.48
C VAL A 205 8.62 -27.49 -9.58
N LEU A 206 8.67 -28.14 -8.41
CA LEU A 206 7.60 -28.06 -7.42
C LEU A 206 7.38 -26.62 -6.96
N TRP A 207 8.46 -25.87 -6.72
CA TRP A 207 8.40 -24.46 -6.35
C TRP A 207 7.70 -23.61 -7.42
N ILE A 208 8.00 -23.80 -8.71
CA ILE A 208 7.33 -23.10 -9.83
C ILE A 208 5.84 -23.38 -9.83
N VAL A 209 5.43 -24.64 -9.64
CA VAL A 209 4.01 -25.02 -9.58
C VAL A 209 3.33 -24.33 -8.40
N CYS A 210 3.92 -24.41 -7.20
CA CYS A 210 3.39 -23.76 -6.01
C CYS A 210 3.33 -22.22 -6.15
N ALA A 211 4.36 -21.60 -6.73
CA ALA A 211 4.41 -20.17 -7.00
C ALA A 211 3.33 -19.74 -7.99
N THR A 212 3.05 -20.55 -9.01
CA THR A 212 1.96 -20.32 -9.97
C THR A 212 0.59 -20.34 -9.28
N PHE A 213 0.32 -21.36 -8.45
CA PHE A 213 -0.93 -21.44 -7.69
C PHE A 213 -1.07 -20.28 -6.70
N ALA A 214 0.01 -19.91 -5.99
CA ALA A 214 -0.01 -18.78 -5.06
C ALA A 214 -0.19 -17.43 -5.76
N SER A 215 0.42 -17.22 -6.93
CA SER A 215 0.20 -16.02 -7.75
C SER A 215 -1.25 -15.94 -8.23
N CYS A 216 -1.83 -17.05 -8.70
CA CYS A 216 -3.26 -17.11 -9.05
C CYS A 216 -4.16 -16.80 -7.85
N TYR A 217 -3.87 -17.42 -6.70
CA TYR A 217 -4.64 -17.23 -5.47
C TYR A 217 -4.62 -15.77 -5.02
N THR A 218 -3.43 -15.17 -4.93
CA THR A 218 -3.25 -13.78 -4.49
C THR A 218 -3.79 -12.77 -5.51
N TYR A 219 -3.68 -13.05 -6.82
CA TYR A 219 -4.32 -12.25 -7.86
C TYR A 219 -5.85 -12.25 -7.70
N LEU A 220 -6.46 -13.42 -7.56
CA LEU A 220 -7.91 -13.54 -7.36
C LEU A 220 -8.35 -12.89 -6.05
N TRP A 221 -7.53 -12.95 -5.01
CA TRP A 221 -7.75 -12.25 -3.75
C TRP A 221 -7.82 -10.73 -3.95
N ASP A 222 -6.86 -10.14 -4.66
CA ASP A 222 -6.87 -8.70 -4.93
C ASP A 222 -8.16 -8.28 -5.64
N ILE A 223 -8.49 -8.98 -6.74
CA ILE A 223 -9.63 -8.62 -7.58
C ILE A 223 -10.95 -8.79 -6.81
N ARG A 224 -11.16 -9.94 -6.16
CA ARG A 224 -12.47 -10.26 -5.55
C ARG A 224 -12.62 -9.71 -4.14
N MET A 225 -11.62 -9.88 -3.29
CA MET A 225 -11.73 -9.58 -1.86
C MET A 225 -11.34 -8.13 -1.59
N ASP A 226 -10.16 -7.72 -2.05
CA ASP A 226 -9.63 -6.39 -1.71
C ASP A 226 -10.30 -5.30 -2.53
N TRP A 227 -10.51 -5.53 -3.83
CA TRP A 227 -11.14 -4.58 -4.74
C TRP A 227 -12.65 -4.77 -4.86
N GLY A 228 -13.21 -5.91 -4.46
CA GLY A 228 -14.65 -6.15 -4.57
C GLY A 228 -15.15 -6.20 -6.02
N PHE A 229 -14.32 -6.59 -6.98
CA PHE A 229 -14.72 -6.75 -8.38
C PHE A 229 -15.35 -8.14 -8.60
N MET A 230 -15.70 -8.43 -9.86
CA MET A 230 -16.35 -9.66 -10.33
C MET A 230 -17.84 -9.79 -9.95
N GLU A 231 -18.52 -8.68 -9.68
CA GLU A 231 -19.98 -8.64 -9.62
C GLU A 231 -20.56 -8.83 -11.04
N THR A 232 -21.51 -9.76 -11.19
CA THR A 232 -21.99 -10.24 -12.49
C THR A 232 -23.17 -9.45 -13.07
N ASN A 233 -23.58 -8.33 -12.47
CA ASN A 233 -24.94 -7.82 -12.72
C ASN A 233 -25.10 -6.32 -13.06
N HIS A 234 -24.18 -5.69 -13.83
CA HIS A 234 -24.28 -4.24 -14.12
C HIS A 234 -23.76 -3.79 -15.50
N ARG A 235 -23.99 -2.49 -15.81
CA ARG A 235 -23.58 -1.73 -17.02
C ARG A 235 -22.10 -1.90 -17.40
N HIS A 236 -21.23 -2.20 -16.44
CA HIS A 236 -19.80 -2.47 -16.64
C HIS A 236 -19.48 -3.88 -16.14
N LYS A 237 -19.22 -4.82 -17.06
CA LYS A 237 -18.93 -6.22 -16.72
C LYS A 237 -17.71 -6.31 -15.79
N PHE A 238 -17.83 -7.14 -14.76
CA PHE A 238 -16.81 -7.42 -13.74
C PHE A 238 -16.48 -6.28 -12.78
N LEU A 239 -17.12 -5.11 -12.89
CA LEU A 239 -16.92 -4.00 -11.96
C LEU A 239 -18.13 -3.85 -11.02
N ARG A 240 -17.91 -3.14 -9.92
CA ARG A 240 -18.93 -2.80 -8.93
C ARG A 240 -19.99 -1.87 -9.50
N LYS A 241 -21.18 -1.88 -8.88
CA LYS A 241 -22.29 -0.98 -9.20
C LYS A 241 -21.94 0.51 -8.99
N GLU A 242 -21.36 0.83 -7.85
CA GLU A 242 -20.97 2.18 -7.48
C GLU A 242 -19.45 2.34 -7.53
N LEU A 243 -18.99 3.29 -8.34
CA LEU A 243 -17.58 3.56 -8.59
C LEU A 243 -17.31 5.03 -8.29
N SER A 244 -16.35 5.28 -7.40
CA SER A 244 -15.95 6.61 -6.95
C SER A 244 -15.07 7.34 -7.97
N TYR A 245 -14.29 6.62 -8.77
CA TYR A 245 -13.42 7.23 -9.78
C TYR A 245 -14.10 7.31 -11.15
N SER A 246 -13.94 8.45 -11.83
CA SER A 246 -14.48 8.68 -13.17
C SER A 246 -13.74 7.89 -14.26
N TRP A 247 -12.46 7.59 -14.07
CA TRP A 247 -11.61 6.90 -15.05
C TRP A 247 -11.86 5.39 -15.11
N LYS A 248 -12.89 4.95 -15.86
CA LYS A 248 -13.26 3.53 -15.95
C LYS A 248 -12.17 2.64 -16.56
N TRP A 249 -11.39 3.17 -17.50
CA TRP A 249 -10.25 2.45 -18.08
C TRP A 249 -9.22 2.04 -17.03
N ALA A 250 -9.04 2.83 -15.96
CA ALA A 250 -8.07 2.56 -14.91
C ALA A 250 -8.39 1.27 -14.13
N TYR A 251 -9.68 0.94 -13.98
CA TYR A 251 -10.12 -0.31 -13.35
C TYR A 251 -9.70 -1.53 -14.17
N TYR A 252 -9.96 -1.51 -15.48
CA TYR A 252 -9.59 -2.60 -16.38
C TYR A 252 -8.08 -2.70 -16.57
N PHE A 253 -7.40 -1.56 -16.68
CA PHE A 253 -5.94 -1.51 -16.70
C PHE A 253 -5.36 -2.16 -15.45
N ALA A 254 -5.91 -1.87 -14.27
CA ALA A 254 -5.43 -2.45 -13.02
C ALA A 254 -5.64 -3.96 -12.93
N ILE A 255 -6.75 -4.48 -13.46
CA ILE A 255 -6.97 -5.94 -13.54
C ILE A 255 -5.85 -6.59 -14.37
N VAL A 256 -5.56 -6.03 -15.55
CA VAL A 256 -4.55 -6.58 -16.47
C VAL A 256 -3.12 -6.40 -15.94
N SER A 257 -2.76 -5.20 -15.47
CA SER A 257 -1.42 -4.92 -14.96
C SER A 257 -1.12 -5.72 -13.69
N ASN A 258 -2.11 -5.90 -12.80
CA ASN A 258 -1.93 -6.71 -11.60
C ASN A 258 -1.64 -8.18 -11.94
N LEU A 259 -2.25 -8.73 -13.00
CA LEU A 259 -1.93 -10.08 -13.46
C LEU A 259 -0.45 -10.19 -13.84
N PHE A 260 0.06 -9.31 -14.70
CA PHE A 260 1.47 -9.34 -15.11
C PHE A 260 2.42 -9.16 -13.92
N LEU A 261 2.13 -8.21 -13.03
CA LEU A 261 2.96 -7.92 -11.87
C LEU A 261 2.95 -9.07 -10.83
N ARG A 262 1.84 -9.80 -10.71
CA ARG A 262 1.72 -11.01 -9.86
C ARG A 262 2.58 -12.19 -10.34
N PHE A 263 2.92 -12.21 -11.62
CA PHE A 263 3.81 -13.19 -12.24
C PHE A 263 5.22 -12.65 -12.52
N SER A 264 5.57 -11.49 -11.94
CA SER A 264 6.88 -10.86 -12.14
C SER A 264 8.06 -11.74 -11.66
N TRP A 265 7.84 -12.65 -10.70
CA TRP A 265 8.83 -13.64 -10.25
C TRP A 265 9.31 -14.59 -11.37
N VAL A 266 8.55 -14.74 -12.46
CA VAL A 266 8.99 -15.54 -13.63
C VAL A 266 10.28 -14.97 -14.22
N ALA A 267 10.49 -13.65 -14.13
CA ALA A 267 11.73 -13.01 -14.58
C ALA A 267 12.94 -13.44 -13.75
N THR A 268 12.80 -13.65 -12.43
CA THR A 268 13.89 -14.10 -11.56
C THR A 268 14.10 -15.61 -11.60
N ALA A 269 13.06 -16.39 -11.89
CA ALA A 269 13.15 -17.84 -12.06
C ALA A 269 13.75 -18.25 -13.42
N SER A 270 13.60 -17.41 -14.44
CA SER A 270 14.06 -17.72 -15.80
C SER A 270 15.57 -17.52 -15.97
N LYS A 271 16.31 -18.63 -16.14
CA LYS A 271 17.72 -18.60 -16.52
C LYS A 271 17.97 -17.85 -17.84
N THR A 272 17.00 -17.88 -18.75
CA THR A 272 17.08 -17.17 -20.03
C THR A 272 17.04 -15.67 -19.84
N VAL A 273 16.15 -15.16 -18.98
CA VAL A 273 16.07 -13.72 -18.66
C VAL A 273 17.34 -13.25 -17.97
N MET A 274 17.85 -14.05 -17.03
CA MET A 274 19.11 -13.78 -16.35
C MET A 274 20.34 -13.89 -17.28
N GLY A 275 20.21 -14.59 -18.41
CA GLY A 275 21.23 -14.74 -19.46
C GLY A 275 21.18 -13.68 -20.57
N THR A 276 20.25 -12.71 -20.51
CA THR A 276 20.09 -11.65 -21.54
C THR A 276 21.21 -10.60 -21.55
N GLY A 277 22.20 -10.71 -20.66
CA GLY A 277 23.29 -9.72 -20.50
C GLY A 277 22.92 -8.51 -19.65
N TRP A 278 21.67 -8.42 -19.17
CA TRP A 278 21.26 -7.42 -18.19
C TRP A 278 21.78 -7.77 -16.80
N ASP A 279 22.17 -6.75 -16.04
CA ASP A 279 22.59 -6.92 -14.65
C ASP A 279 21.39 -7.40 -13.79
N PRO A 280 21.51 -8.57 -13.11
CA PRO A 280 20.47 -9.08 -12.20
C PRO A 280 19.99 -8.07 -11.15
N ARG A 281 20.86 -7.17 -10.70
CA ARG A 281 20.55 -6.14 -9.69
C ARG A 281 19.60 -5.10 -10.26
N LEU A 282 19.75 -4.74 -11.53
CA LEU A 282 18.83 -3.84 -12.24
C LEU A 282 17.47 -4.51 -12.43
N ILE A 283 17.45 -5.78 -12.84
CA ILE A 283 16.21 -6.55 -12.98
C ILE A 283 15.48 -6.57 -11.63
N ALA A 284 16.17 -6.91 -10.53
CA ALA A 284 15.60 -6.91 -9.19
C ALA A 284 15.03 -5.53 -8.78
N PHE A 285 15.73 -4.45 -9.09
CA PHE A 285 15.26 -3.08 -8.82
C PHE A 285 13.97 -2.76 -9.58
N PHE A 286 13.89 -3.06 -10.89
CA PHE A 286 12.69 -2.79 -11.68
C PHE A 286 11.51 -3.67 -11.28
N LEU A 287 11.74 -4.92 -10.88
CA LEU A 287 10.69 -5.78 -10.32
C LEU A 287 10.17 -5.23 -8.99
N ALA A 288 11.07 -4.71 -8.13
CA ALA A 288 10.68 -4.06 -6.89
C ALA A 288 9.88 -2.76 -7.14
N LEU A 289 10.26 -1.98 -8.16
CA LEU A 289 9.50 -0.82 -8.62
C LEU A 289 8.10 -1.24 -9.12
N GLY A 290 8.02 -2.36 -9.83
CA GLY A 290 6.76 -2.97 -10.26
C GLY A 290 5.87 -3.38 -9.08
N GLU A 291 6.43 -3.96 -8.01
CA GLU A 291 5.69 -4.31 -6.80
C GLU A 291 5.16 -3.05 -6.07
N VAL A 292 5.98 -1.99 -5.98
CA VAL A 292 5.53 -0.69 -5.44
C VAL A 292 4.40 -0.10 -6.29
N TYR A 293 4.51 -0.17 -7.62
CA TYR A 293 3.45 0.28 -8.53
C TYR A 293 2.16 -0.54 -8.35
N ARG A 294 2.27 -1.87 -8.23
CA ARG A 294 1.13 -2.75 -7.95
C ARG A 294 0.40 -2.33 -6.68
N ARG A 295 1.15 -2.00 -5.62
CA ARG A 295 0.59 -1.52 -4.35
C ARG A 295 -0.04 -0.14 -4.47
N PHE A 296 0.59 0.76 -5.23
CA PHE A 296 0.02 2.06 -5.58
C PHE A 296 -1.36 1.91 -6.24
N GLN A 297 -1.54 0.94 -7.14
CA GLN A 297 -2.86 0.64 -7.73
C GLN A 297 -3.82 0.06 -6.69
N TRP A 298 -3.35 -0.90 -5.89
CA TRP A 298 -4.15 -1.55 -4.85
C TRP A 298 -4.72 -0.55 -3.84
N ASN A 299 -3.95 0.48 -3.47
CA ASN A 299 -4.36 1.55 -2.55
C ASN A 299 -5.65 2.24 -3.01
N PHE A 300 -5.78 2.59 -4.30
CA PHE A 300 -7.00 3.22 -4.82
C PHE A 300 -8.24 2.34 -4.62
N PHE A 301 -8.15 1.09 -5.06
CA PHE A 301 -9.31 0.21 -5.13
C PHE A 301 -9.66 -0.40 -3.78
N ARG A 302 -8.66 -0.69 -2.93
CA ARG A 302 -8.88 -1.16 -1.55
C ARG A 302 -9.58 -0.11 -0.72
N MET A 303 -9.11 1.15 -0.77
CA MET A 303 -9.74 2.26 -0.03
C MET A 303 -11.16 2.53 -0.51
N GLU A 304 -11.38 2.52 -1.82
CA GLU A 304 -12.72 2.67 -2.39
C GLU A 304 -13.65 1.54 -1.94
N ASN A 305 -13.14 0.28 -1.89
CA ASN A 305 -13.92 -0.87 -1.43
C ASN A 305 -14.33 -0.72 0.02
N GLU A 306 -13.40 -0.32 0.89
CA GLU A 306 -13.68 -0.11 2.32
C GLU A 306 -14.66 1.04 2.54
N PHE A 307 -14.49 2.15 1.83
CA PHE A 307 -15.38 3.29 1.92
C PHE A 307 -16.82 2.93 1.55
N ARG A 308 -17.00 2.06 0.55
CA ARG A 308 -18.32 1.53 0.19
C ARG A 308 -18.89 0.68 1.32
N ALA A 309 -18.11 -0.27 1.85
CA ALA A 309 -18.56 -1.16 2.93
C ALA A 309 -19.08 -0.38 4.15
N ILE A 310 -18.43 0.74 4.51
CA ILE A 310 -18.87 1.59 5.62
C ILE A 310 -20.19 2.33 5.30
N LYS A 311 -20.42 2.76 4.06
CA LYS A 311 -21.67 3.41 3.65
C LYS A 311 -22.87 2.46 3.68
N GLU A 312 -22.64 1.16 3.47
CA GLU A 312 -23.69 0.15 3.45
C GLU A 312 -24.16 -0.24 4.87
N VAL A 313 -23.40 0.09 5.92
CA VAL A 313 -23.85 -0.12 7.31
C VAL A 313 -24.98 0.87 7.63
N PRO A 314 -26.20 0.39 7.93
CA PRO A 314 -27.28 1.29 8.30
C PRO A 314 -26.89 2.06 9.57
N LEU A 315 -27.11 3.37 9.55
CA LEU A 315 -26.86 4.20 10.72
C LEU A 315 -27.62 3.63 11.93
N PRO A 316 -27.01 3.55 13.13
CA PRO A 316 -27.64 2.99 14.32
C PRO A 316 -28.90 3.76 14.76
N PHE A 317 -29.09 4.97 14.21
CA PHE A 317 -30.32 5.72 14.30
C PHE A 317 -31.07 5.59 12.98
N ALA A 318 -32.11 4.75 12.97
CA ALA A 318 -33.17 4.88 12.00
C ALA A 318 -33.78 6.27 12.20
N ILE A 319 -33.35 7.26 11.42
CA ILE A 319 -34.07 8.52 11.31
C ILE A 319 -35.43 8.13 10.74
N ASN A 320 -36.45 8.10 11.59
CA ASN A 320 -37.81 7.82 11.17
C ASN A 320 -38.13 8.75 10.00
N THR A 321 -38.72 8.22 8.93
CA THR A 321 -39.05 8.96 7.71
C THR A 321 -39.81 10.27 8.02
N THR A 322 -40.53 10.31 9.15
CA THR A 322 -41.19 11.48 9.72
C THR A 322 -40.24 12.63 10.05
N GLU A 323 -39.05 12.37 10.64
CA GLU A 323 -38.06 13.41 10.95
C GLU A 323 -37.39 13.97 9.69
N LYS A 324 -37.19 13.15 8.65
CA LYS A 324 -36.72 13.65 7.34
C LYS A 324 -37.71 14.63 6.71
N VAL A 325 -39.02 14.42 6.88
CA VAL A 325 -40.06 15.34 6.40
C VAL A 325 -40.10 16.60 7.26
N ILE A 326 -39.95 16.48 8.58
CA ILE A 326 -39.95 17.63 9.51
C ILE A 326 -38.72 18.52 9.27
N VAL A 327 -37.52 17.95 9.15
CA VAL A 327 -36.29 18.72 8.89
C VAL A 327 -36.36 19.41 7.52
N ARG A 328 -36.91 18.75 6.50
CA ARG A 328 -37.09 19.35 5.17
C ARG A 328 -38.16 20.44 5.16
N GLY A 329 -39.24 20.25 5.93
CA GLY A 329 -40.27 21.27 6.15
C GLY A 329 -39.75 22.49 6.91
N LEU A 330 -38.88 22.30 7.92
CA LEU A 330 -38.24 23.37 8.68
C LEU A 330 -37.24 24.19 7.85
N ILE A 331 -36.50 23.52 6.96
CA ILE A 331 -35.60 24.19 6.00
C ILE A 331 -36.41 25.01 4.98
N ASP A 332 -37.54 24.47 4.50
CA ASP A 332 -38.40 25.16 3.54
C ASP A 332 -39.16 26.35 4.18
N THR A 333 -39.55 26.28 5.46
CA THR A 333 -40.15 27.43 6.18
C THR A 333 -39.15 28.56 6.43
N ASN A 334 -37.91 28.26 6.81
CA ASN A 334 -36.88 29.28 7.00
C ASN A 334 -36.49 29.95 5.68
N SER A 335 -36.50 29.20 4.56
CA SER A 335 -36.22 29.77 3.23
C SER A 335 -37.30 30.74 2.72
N LYS A 336 -38.53 30.66 3.26
CA LYS A 336 -39.63 31.56 2.91
C LYS A 336 -39.65 32.83 3.77
N GLU A 337 -39.24 32.74 5.04
CA GLU A 337 -39.08 33.93 5.89
C GLU A 337 -37.92 34.82 5.43
N ASP A 338 -36.81 34.24 4.95
CA ASP A 338 -35.66 35.00 4.44
C ASP A 338 -35.90 35.68 3.06
N GLN A 339 -36.91 35.24 2.31
CA GLN A 339 -37.31 35.91 1.06
C GLN A 339 -38.31 37.06 1.29
N GLN A 340 -39.02 37.07 2.43
CA GLN A 340 -39.99 38.12 2.73
C GLN A 340 -39.36 39.35 3.41
N THR A 341 -38.20 39.20 4.05
CA THR A 341 -37.43 40.30 4.66
C THR A 341 -36.58 41.10 3.65
N ASN A 342 -36.31 40.57 2.46
CA ASN A 342 -35.50 41.27 1.43
C ASN A 342 -36.30 42.14 0.45
N HIS A 343 -37.64 42.24 0.59
CA HIS A 343 -38.49 43.04 -0.31
C HIS A 343 -39.04 44.35 0.30
N ILE A 344 -38.62 44.73 1.52
CA ILE A 344 -39.05 45.98 2.17
C ILE A 344 -37.82 46.86 2.49
N SER A 345 -37.13 47.36 1.47
CA SER A 345 -36.13 48.43 1.64
C SER A 345 -35.84 49.19 0.34
N HIS A 346 -36.87 49.78 -0.28
CA HIS A 346 -36.66 50.98 -1.11
C HIS A 346 -37.92 51.85 -1.07
N SER A 347 -37.90 52.87 -0.20
CA SER A 347 -38.72 54.08 -0.33
C SER A 347 -37.78 55.24 -0.70
N PRO A 348 -38.13 56.08 -1.69
CA PRO A 348 -37.39 57.30 -1.98
C PRO A 348 -37.82 58.42 -1.01
N HIS A 349 -36.84 59.19 -0.54
CA HIS A 349 -37.07 60.50 0.06
C HIS A 349 -36.55 61.57 -0.91
N ASP A 350 -37.44 62.52 -1.17
CA ASP A 350 -37.30 63.87 -1.74
C ASP A 350 -36.97 64.04 -3.23
#